data_AF-A0A958DIP5-F1
#
_entry.id   AF-A0A958DIP5-F1
#
_cell.length_a   1.000
_cell.length_b   1.000
_cell.length_c   1.000
_cell.angle_alpha   90.00
_cell.angle_beta   90.00
_cell.angle_gamma   90.00
#
_symmetry.space_group_name_H-M   'P 1'
#
loop_
_entity.id
_entity.type
_entity.pdbx_description
1 polymer ?
#
loop_
_entity_poly.entity_id
_entity_poly.type
_entity_poly.pdbx_seq_one_letter_code
_entity_poly.pdbx_strand_id
1 'polypeptide(L)'
;MTKIAPITHSEHVPRFNRKFFDGSDRMTYIGSGSFGGKAEGLAFANNLLSELFRPEDFPRIEVSIPNLVVLRTDIFDAFMERNQLHDIAYSDLSDDQIAQAFLRADLPAEILGDLWALVSQVHIPLAIRSSSRLEDAMFEPFAGIYATKMIPNNQFDVKTRFHKLDEAVKFVYASTFFQEAKGYIKATRHSLESEKMAVIIQEVVGERQGGRFYPIVSGVARSYNFYPVGYAKPQDGVVDLAFGLGKTIVDGGRTWTYSPSYPRIDPPFGSVNEMLKHTQTAFWAINMGDAPQYDPLKETEYLLHLNIDAAEGDDTLRHVASTVDAGSGRLSIGTGANGPRIISFSPLLKVNDVPFNDLIKHLLARFEKASGTPVEIEFALTFNPTRLGFLQVRPMVVSDEEIDISDETLQRDDVLMASDWVLGNGRIDTIEDIVYVRPERFDAKHTVRICGELEAVNRALTDEKRPYLLIGFGRWGSSDPWLGIPVNWGQISGARVIVEAV
;
A
#
# COMPACT_ATOMS: atom_id res chain seq x y z
N MET A 1 -17.79 26.77 -2.46
CA MET A 1 -16.48 26.10 -2.36
C MET A 1 -15.62 26.85 -1.36
N THR A 2 -15.76 26.51 -0.09
CA THR A 2 -14.90 27.03 0.97
C THR A 2 -13.62 26.20 0.90
N LYS A 3 -12.48 26.82 0.53
CA LYS A 3 -11.17 26.17 0.66
C LYS A 3 -10.96 25.88 2.13
N ILE A 4 -11.15 24.62 2.53
CA ILE A 4 -10.69 24.13 3.84
C ILE A 4 -9.16 24.27 3.77
N ALA A 5 -8.60 25.17 4.56
CA ALA A 5 -7.16 25.25 4.72
C ALA A 5 -6.67 23.90 5.27
N PRO A 6 -5.58 23.31 4.74
CA PRO A 6 -5.05 22.08 5.31
C PRO A 6 -4.65 22.38 6.75
N ILE A 7 -5.24 21.65 7.69
CA ILE A 7 -4.81 21.70 9.09
C ILE A 7 -3.44 21.01 9.13
N THR A 8 -2.39 21.76 9.42
CA THR A 8 -1.04 21.23 9.60
C THR A 8 -0.97 20.50 10.94
N HIS A 9 -1.05 19.18 10.92
CA HIS A 9 -1.02 18.34 12.13
C HIS A 9 0.41 18.07 12.64
N SER A 10 1.42 18.43 11.84
CA SER A 10 2.85 18.28 12.15
C SER A 10 3.41 19.31 13.13
N GLU A 11 2.68 20.36 13.50
CA GLU A 11 3.16 21.43 14.40
C GLU A 11 3.53 20.93 15.82
N HIS A 12 2.98 19.79 16.23
CA HIS A 12 3.23 19.18 17.53
C HIS A 12 4.30 18.08 17.51
N VAL A 13 4.86 17.75 16.35
CA VAL A 13 5.90 16.73 16.23
C VAL A 13 7.23 17.33 16.72
N PRO A 14 7.92 16.72 17.70
CA PRO A 14 9.21 17.23 18.16
C PRO A 14 10.33 16.98 17.13
N ARG A 15 11.36 17.84 17.18
CA ARG A 15 12.59 17.62 16.42
C ARG A 15 13.33 16.40 17.00
N PHE A 16 13.88 15.57 16.13
CA PHE A 16 14.69 14.42 16.52
C PHE A 16 15.84 14.87 17.43
N ASN A 17 16.02 14.14 18.52
CA ASN A 17 17.15 14.29 19.42
C ASN A 17 17.84 12.92 19.56
N ARG A 18 19.13 12.89 19.85
CA ARG A 18 19.89 11.62 19.90
C ARG A 18 19.54 10.73 21.11
N LYS A 19 18.60 11.15 21.96
CA LYS A 19 18.01 10.39 23.07
C LYS A 19 16.59 9.92 22.74
N PHE A 20 16.25 9.84 21.45
CA PHE A 20 14.89 9.66 20.93
C PHE A 20 14.13 8.50 21.59
N PHE A 21 14.79 7.38 21.91
CA PHE A 21 14.14 6.22 22.52
C PHE A 21 13.99 6.27 24.05
N ASP A 22 14.46 7.35 24.69
CA ASP A 22 14.24 7.62 26.11
C ASP A 22 12.97 8.47 26.34
N GLY A 23 12.34 8.97 25.26
CA GLY A 23 11.18 9.86 25.28
C GLY A 23 9.84 9.14 25.02
N SER A 24 8.74 9.81 25.34
CA SER A 24 7.37 9.32 25.07
C SER A 24 6.92 9.53 23.61
N ASP A 25 7.71 10.25 22.81
CA ASP A 25 7.33 10.71 21.48
C ASP A 25 7.58 9.63 20.42
N ARG A 26 6.50 9.12 19.82
CA ARG A 26 6.56 8.07 18.78
C ARG A 26 6.95 8.62 17.40
N MET A 27 6.89 9.93 17.20
CA MET A 27 7.17 10.57 15.92
C MET A 27 8.11 11.76 16.12
N THR A 28 9.18 11.83 15.33
CA THR A 28 10.08 13.00 15.26
C THR A 28 10.47 13.33 13.82
N TYR A 29 11.16 14.45 13.64
CA TYR A 29 11.68 14.85 12.33
C TYR A 29 13.14 15.35 12.35
N ILE A 30 13.81 15.26 11.21
CA ILE A 30 15.12 15.84 10.91
C ILE A 30 14.97 16.76 9.68
N GLY A 31 15.69 17.88 9.66
CA GLY A 31 15.65 18.85 8.56
C GLY A 31 14.57 19.93 8.73
N SER A 32 14.22 20.58 7.63
CA SER A 32 13.30 21.70 7.42
C SER A 32 12.37 21.49 6.20
N GLY A 33 11.37 22.34 6.01
CA GLY A 33 10.38 22.14 4.93
C GLY A 33 9.27 21.14 5.27
N SER A 34 8.72 20.48 4.25
CA SER A 34 7.48 19.69 4.35
C SER A 34 7.74 18.26 4.86
N PHE A 35 6.74 17.68 5.51
CA PHE A 35 6.67 16.27 5.88
C PHE A 35 6.26 15.37 4.70
N GLY A 36 5.69 15.93 3.63
CA GLY A 36 4.98 15.16 2.60
C GLY A 36 3.64 14.61 3.11
N GLY A 37 2.85 14.04 2.21
CA GLY A 37 1.50 13.54 2.48
C GLY A 37 1.50 12.49 3.58
N LYS A 38 2.13 11.33 3.34
CA LYS A 38 2.04 10.18 4.26
C LYS A 38 2.45 10.51 5.68
N ALA A 39 3.50 11.31 5.84
CA ALA A 39 3.96 11.70 7.17
C ALA A 39 3.02 12.71 7.84
N GLU A 40 2.38 13.64 7.10
CA GLU A 40 1.30 14.48 7.64
C GLU A 40 0.09 13.64 8.05
N GLY A 41 -0.30 12.65 7.24
CA GLY A 41 -1.36 11.70 7.57
C GLY A 41 -1.05 10.90 8.85
N LEU A 42 0.20 10.50 9.04
CA LEU A 42 0.65 9.83 10.26
C LEU A 42 0.73 10.77 11.47
N ALA A 43 1.13 12.03 11.29
CA ALA A 43 1.08 13.04 12.36
C ALA A 43 -0.37 13.28 12.81
N PHE A 44 -1.29 13.42 11.86
CA PHE A 44 -2.72 13.49 12.11
C PHE A 44 -3.21 12.27 12.88
N ALA A 45 -2.87 11.05 12.42
CA ALA A 45 -3.26 9.82 13.07
C ALA A 45 -2.70 9.71 14.50
N ASN A 46 -1.44 10.08 14.73
CA ASN A 46 -0.82 10.03 16.05
C ASN A 46 -1.56 10.93 17.07
N ASN A 47 -1.87 12.16 16.66
CA ASN A 47 -2.60 13.11 17.50
C ASN A 47 -4.01 12.59 17.79
N LEU A 48 -4.71 12.17 16.73
CA LEU A 48 -6.08 11.69 16.84
C LEU A 48 -6.16 10.41 17.70
N LEU A 49 -5.26 9.44 17.52
CA LEU A 49 -5.21 8.23 18.36
C LEU A 49 -5.00 8.58 19.84
N SER A 50 -4.14 9.57 20.15
CA SER A 50 -3.87 10.00 21.53
C SER A 50 -5.08 10.65 22.20
N GLU A 51 -5.95 11.31 21.43
CA GLU A 51 -7.19 11.91 21.92
C GLU A 51 -8.35 10.90 22.01
N LEU A 52 -8.39 9.97 21.06
CA LEU A 52 -9.51 9.05 20.87
C LEU A 52 -9.44 7.82 21.76
N PHE A 53 -8.24 7.27 21.97
CA PHE A 53 -8.08 5.98 22.63
C PHE A 53 -7.72 6.15 24.09
N ARG A 54 -8.64 5.70 24.93
CA ARG A 54 -8.33 5.41 26.32
C ARG A 54 -7.99 3.92 26.42
N PRO A 55 -6.93 3.52 27.13
CA PRO A 55 -6.54 2.11 27.26
C PRO A 55 -7.70 1.19 27.72
N GLU A 56 -8.69 1.75 28.41
CA GLU A 56 -9.87 1.04 28.89
C GLU A 56 -10.87 0.66 27.77
N ASP A 57 -10.85 1.34 26.62
CA ASP A 57 -11.80 1.09 25.53
C ASP A 57 -11.48 -0.25 24.82
N PHE A 58 -10.19 -0.60 24.72
CA PHE A 58 -9.71 -1.83 24.08
C PHE A 58 -8.57 -2.46 24.90
N PRO A 59 -8.84 -2.98 26.11
CA PRO A 59 -7.81 -3.38 27.07
C PRO A 59 -6.96 -4.59 26.64
N ARG A 60 -7.35 -5.27 25.55
CA ARG A 60 -6.64 -6.43 24.98
C ARG A 60 -5.83 -6.10 23.73
N ILE A 61 -5.83 -4.84 23.28
CA ILE A 61 -5.13 -4.41 22.07
C ILE A 61 -4.45 -3.08 22.35
N GLU A 62 -3.13 -3.02 22.27
CA GLU A 62 -2.43 -1.74 22.20
C GLU A 62 -2.61 -1.14 20.80
N VAL A 63 -3.01 0.13 20.71
CA VAL A 63 -3.13 0.84 19.44
C VAL A 63 -2.16 2.00 19.44
N SER A 64 -1.26 2.03 18.45
CA SER A 64 -0.30 3.13 18.30
C SER A 64 0.26 3.18 16.88
N ILE A 65 0.82 4.32 16.50
CA ILE A 65 1.73 4.34 15.35
C ILE A 65 3.07 3.69 15.75
N PRO A 66 3.79 3.02 14.83
CA PRO A 66 5.17 2.59 15.07
C PRO A 66 6.09 3.79 15.24
N ASN A 67 7.22 3.63 15.96
CA ASN A 67 8.13 4.75 16.10
C ASN A 67 8.71 5.13 14.73
N LEU A 68 8.79 6.42 14.46
CA LEU A 68 9.27 6.90 13.17
C LEU A 68 9.99 8.24 13.24
N VAL A 69 10.90 8.42 12.29
CA VAL A 69 11.63 9.66 12.04
C VAL A 69 11.38 10.10 10.61
N VAL A 70 11.02 11.36 10.42
CA VAL A 70 10.80 11.94 9.08
C VAL A 70 11.99 12.79 8.68
N LEU A 71 12.63 12.45 7.56
CA LEU A 71 13.57 13.31 6.86
C LEU A 71 12.76 14.26 5.96
N ARG A 72 12.81 15.55 6.25
CA ARG A 72 12.00 16.55 5.55
C ARG A 72 12.58 16.90 4.18
N THR A 73 11.77 17.57 3.36
CA THR A 73 12.06 17.82 1.93
C THR A 73 13.31 18.65 1.67
N ASP A 74 13.77 19.48 2.62
CA ASP A 74 15.01 20.26 2.43
C ASP A 74 16.27 19.37 2.31
N ILE A 75 16.26 18.21 2.96
CA ILE A 75 17.33 17.22 2.86
C ILE A 75 17.40 16.67 1.44
N PHE A 76 16.24 16.43 0.82
CA PHE A 76 16.16 16.00 -0.57
C PHE A 76 16.70 17.08 -1.52
N ASP A 77 16.29 18.34 -1.33
CA ASP A 77 16.82 19.46 -2.12
C ASP A 77 18.35 19.55 -2.01
N ALA A 78 18.88 19.51 -0.78
CA ALA A 78 20.32 19.56 -0.54
C ALA A 78 21.06 18.34 -1.14
N PHE A 79 20.46 17.15 -1.09
CA PHE A 79 21.00 15.94 -1.70
C PHE A 79 21.07 16.06 -3.23
N MET A 80 20.01 16.55 -3.87
CA MET A 80 19.97 16.73 -5.33
C MET A 80 20.98 17.77 -5.81
N GLU A 81 21.05 18.92 -5.14
CA GLU A 81 21.94 20.03 -5.50
C GLU A 81 23.43 19.67 -5.34
N ARG A 82 23.82 19.11 -4.18
CA ARG A 82 25.22 18.80 -3.86
C ARG A 82 25.82 17.75 -4.79
N ASN A 83 24.98 16.80 -5.22
CA ASN A 83 25.40 15.69 -6.06
C ASN A 83 25.14 15.93 -7.57
N GLN A 84 24.61 17.10 -7.95
CA GLN A 84 24.31 17.47 -9.34
C GLN A 84 23.43 16.42 -10.05
N LEU A 85 22.43 15.89 -9.33
CA LEU A 85 21.64 14.76 -9.81
C LEU A 85 20.50 15.14 -10.77
N HIS A 86 20.17 16.43 -10.91
CA HIS A 86 19.04 16.88 -11.72
C HIS A 86 19.11 16.40 -13.18
N ASP A 87 20.27 16.53 -13.83
CA ASP A 87 20.42 16.10 -15.23
C ASP A 87 20.19 14.59 -15.42
N ILE A 88 20.64 13.78 -14.46
CA ILE A 88 20.42 12.32 -14.45
C ILE A 88 18.96 12.01 -14.14
N ALA A 89 18.40 12.65 -13.11
CA ALA A 89 17.04 12.44 -12.64
C ALA A 89 15.99 12.73 -13.72
N TYR A 90 16.16 13.79 -14.51
CA TYR A 90 15.22 14.17 -15.57
C TYR A 90 15.52 13.53 -16.94
N SER A 91 16.57 12.70 -17.04
CA SER A 91 16.91 12.00 -18.27
C SER A 91 15.99 10.81 -18.57
N ASP A 92 16.14 10.23 -19.77
CA ASP A 92 15.50 8.98 -20.20
C ASP A 92 16.34 7.72 -19.89
N LEU A 93 17.28 7.81 -18.94
CA LEU A 93 18.04 6.65 -18.47
C LEU A 93 17.13 5.60 -17.82
N SER A 94 17.60 4.35 -17.77
CA SER A 94 16.85 3.28 -17.10
C SER A 94 16.80 3.50 -15.58
N ASP A 95 15.79 2.93 -14.93
CA ASP A 95 15.64 3.00 -13.47
C ASP A 95 16.89 2.49 -12.74
N ASP A 96 17.51 1.42 -13.25
CA ASP A 96 18.78 0.90 -12.73
C ASP A 96 19.93 1.92 -12.81
N GLN A 97 20.04 2.66 -13.92
CA GLN A 97 21.08 3.68 -14.11
C GLN A 97 20.85 4.88 -13.19
N ILE A 98 19.59 5.31 -13.03
CA ILE A 98 19.21 6.37 -12.10
C ILE A 98 19.51 5.94 -10.66
N ALA A 99 19.06 4.75 -10.26
CA ALA A 99 19.31 4.19 -8.93
C ALA A 99 20.81 4.08 -8.64
N GLN A 100 21.63 3.60 -9.59
CA GLN A 100 23.09 3.55 -9.43
C GLN A 100 23.71 4.94 -9.22
N ALA A 101 23.25 5.97 -9.93
CA ALA A 101 23.75 7.33 -9.74
C ALA A 101 23.42 7.88 -8.35
N PHE A 102 22.19 7.65 -7.87
CA PHE A 102 21.73 8.07 -6.55
C PHE A 102 22.43 7.30 -5.43
N LEU A 103 22.71 6.00 -5.61
CA LEU A 103 23.45 5.21 -4.62
C LEU A 103 24.90 5.68 -4.45
N ARG A 104 25.53 6.18 -5.52
CA ARG A 104 26.90 6.73 -5.50
C ARG A 104 26.99 8.15 -4.91
N ALA A 105 25.87 8.86 -4.84
CA ALA A 105 25.80 10.20 -4.29
C ALA A 105 25.94 10.18 -2.76
N ASP A 106 26.30 11.31 -2.15
CA ASP A 106 26.48 11.43 -0.70
C ASP A 106 25.27 12.12 -0.05
N LEU A 107 24.77 11.54 1.05
CA LEU A 107 23.79 12.22 1.90
C LEU A 107 24.41 13.45 2.58
N PRO A 108 23.63 14.52 2.86
CA PRO A 108 24.12 15.69 3.57
C PRO A 108 24.83 15.36 4.90
N ALA A 109 26.05 15.85 5.08
CA ALA A 109 26.88 15.56 6.27
C ALA A 109 26.18 15.92 7.60
N GLU A 110 25.30 16.91 7.57
CA GLU A 110 24.53 17.43 8.70
C GLU A 110 23.58 16.39 9.30
N ILE A 111 23.09 15.42 8.51
CA ILE A 111 22.14 14.40 8.97
C ILE A 111 22.81 13.07 9.33
N LEU A 112 24.05 12.83 8.88
CA LEU A 112 24.72 11.54 9.06
C LEU A 112 24.87 11.16 10.54
N GLY A 113 25.20 12.14 11.39
CA GLY A 113 25.34 11.91 12.82
C GLY A 113 24.01 11.54 13.52
N ASP A 114 22.89 12.03 13.00
CA ASP A 114 21.57 11.75 13.54
C ASP A 114 21.04 10.40 13.05
N LEU A 115 21.23 10.09 11.77
CA LEU A 115 20.97 8.75 11.20
C LEU A 115 21.82 7.67 11.88
N TRP A 116 23.10 7.96 12.15
CA TRP A 116 23.98 7.07 12.91
C TRP A 116 23.46 6.82 14.33
N ALA A 117 23.03 7.88 15.02
CA ALA A 117 22.46 7.76 16.37
C ALA A 117 21.17 6.93 16.36
N LEU A 118 20.33 7.05 15.32
CA LEU A 118 19.12 6.25 15.13
C LEU A 118 19.44 4.75 15.01
N VAL A 119 20.30 4.35 14.07
CA VAL A 119 20.65 2.92 13.87
C VAL A 119 21.52 2.32 14.98
N SER A 120 22.13 3.18 15.80
CA SER A 120 22.84 2.75 17.01
C SER A 120 21.88 2.26 18.10
N GLN A 121 20.66 2.82 18.14
CA GLN A 121 19.66 2.52 19.16
C GLN A 121 18.65 1.45 18.68
N VAL A 122 18.29 1.47 17.40
CA VAL A 122 17.30 0.54 16.84
C VAL A 122 17.95 -0.71 16.28
N HIS A 123 17.44 -1.87 16.69
CA HIS A 123 17.89 -3.20 16.23
C HIS A 123 16.75 -4.07 15.67
N ILE A 124 15.62 -3.44 15.38
CA ILE A 124 14.48 -4.06 14.70
C ILE A 124 14.40 -3.57 13.25
N PRO A 125 13.71 -4.29 12.35
CA PRO A 125 13.61 -3.89 10.95
C PRO A 125 12.99 -2.50 10.78
N LEU A 126 13.47 -1.81 9.75
CA LEU A 126 13.04 -0.46 9.39
C LEU A 126 12.45 -0.46 7.98
N ALA A 127 11.31 0.19 7.81
CA ALA A 127 10.74 0.56 6.52
C ALA A 127 11.13 2.00 6.21
N ILE A 128 11.82 2.18 5.09
CA ILE A 128 12.17 3.48 4.53
C ILE A 128 11.16 3.75 3.42
N ARG A 129 10.25 4.70 3.65
CA ARG A 129 9.08 4.98 2.81
C ARG A 129 9.18 6.39 2.22
N SER A 130 8.78 6.53 0.96
CA SER A 130 8.53 7.83 0.35
C SER A 130 7.38 8.56 1.05
N SER A 131 7.51 9.88 1.17
CA SER A 131 6.46 10.81 1.61
C SER A 131 6.49 12.03 0.71
N SER A 132 5.81 11.93 -0.43
CA SER A 132 5.71 13.02 -1.41
C SER A 132 4.55 13.94 -1.06
N ARG A 133 4.58 15.22 -1.48
CA ARG A 133 3.44 16.13 -1.23
C ARG A 133 2.17 15.68 -1.97
N LEU A 134 2.34 15.00 -3.09
CA LEU A 134 1.25 14.58 -3.96
C LEU A 134 0.65 13.22 -3.55
N GLU A 135 1.36 12.44 -2.71
CA GLU A 135 0.91 11.11 -2.27
C GLU A 135 -0.45 11.07 -1.58
N ASP A 136 -0.89 12.17 -0.98
CA ASP A 136 -2.22 12.30 -0.35
C ASP A 136 -3.08 13.40 -1.03
N ALA A 137 -2.77 13.75 -2.29
CA ALA A 137 -3.63 14.62 -3.07
C ALA A 137 -4.98 13.91 -3.29
N MET A 138 -6.05 14.41 -2.66
CA MET A 138 -7.36 13.75 -2.66
C MET A 138 -7.86 13.37 -4.05
N PHE A 139 -7.54 14.15 -5.08
CA PHE A 139 -8.05 13.96 -6.44
C PHE A 139 -7.13 13.16 -7.37
N GLU A 140 -5.96 12.71 -6.89
CA GLU A 140 -4.96 12.04 -7.70
C GLU A 140 -4.48 10.78 -6.97
N PRO A 141 -4.83 9.57 -7.45
CA PRO A 141 -4.46 8.33 -6.76
C PRO A 141 -2.96 8.08 -6.93
N PHE A 142 -2.15 8.62 -6.01
CA PHE A 142 -0.69 8.45 -6.01
C PHE A 142 -0.22 7.18 -5.27
N ALA A 143 -1.14 6.36 -4.77
CA ALA A 143 -0.82 5.20 -3.94
C ALA A 143 0.00 4.17 -4.74
N GLY A 144 1.15 3.75 -4.18
CA GLY A 144 1.96 2.65 -4.71
C GLY A 144 2.99 3.02 -5.79
N ILE A 145 3.10 4.29 -6.19
CA ILE A 145 4.01 4.71 -7.28
C ILE A 145 5.48 4.75 -6.84
N TYR A 146 5.71 5.17 -5.60
CA TYR A 146 7.05 5.35 -5.06
C TYR A 146 7.46 4.16 -4.20
N ALA A 147 8.74 3.81 -4.27
CA ALA A 147 9.25 2.58 -3.66
C ALA A 147 9.33 2.68 -2.13
N THR A 148 9.22 1.52 -1.46
CA THR A 148 9.50 1.38 -0.03
C THR A 148 10.58 0.32 0.18
N LYS A 149 11.72 0.72 0.73
CA LYS A 149 12.82 -0.21 1.01
C LYS A 149 12.79 -0.63 2.48
N MET A 150 12.60 -1.93 2.73
CA MET A 150 12.68 -2.48 4.09
C MET A 150 14.05 -3.10 4.34
N ILE A 151 14.66 -2.77 5.47
CA ILE A 151 15.96 -3.31 5.90
C ILE A 151 15.81 -4.08 7.20
N PRO A 152 16.58 -5.17 7.41
CA PRO A 152 16.44 -6.02 8.59
C PRO A 152 17.03 -5.39 9.85
N ASN A 153 18.03 -4.51 9.67
CA ASN A 153 18.64 -3.71 10.74
C ASN A 153 19.05 -4.54 11.98
N ASN A 154 19.49 -5.77 11.76
CA ASN A 154 19.79 -6.78 12.79
C ASN A 154 21.28 -7.19 12.83
N GLN A 155 22.12 -6.58 12.00
CA GLN A 155 23.56 -6.86 11.97
C GLN A 155 24.21 -6.37 13.27
N PHE A 156 25.20 -7.09 13.80
CA PHE A 156 25.89 -6.70 15.04
C PHE A 156 26.61 -5.35 14.91
N ASP A 157 27.26 -5.13 13.78
CA ASP A 157 28.03 -3.92 13.51
C ASP A 157 27.10 -2.77 13.04
N VAL A 158 27.22 -1.64 13.73
CA VAL A 158 26.43 -0.44 13.46
C VAL A 158 26.78 0.20 12.11
N LYS A 159 28.03 0.07 11.62
CA LYS A 159 28.40 0.60 10.29
C LYS A 159 27.62 -0.10 9.19
N THR A 160 27.48 -1.42 9.30
CA THR A 160 26.72 -2.23 8.35
C THR A 160 25.24 -1.83 8.35
N ARG A 161 24.65 -1.61 9.54
CA ARG A 161 23.26 -1.13 9.65
C ARG A 161 23.09 0.27 9.07
N PHE A 162 24.03 1.18 9.36
CA PHE A 162 24.06 2.52 8.81
C PHE A 162 24.14 2.53 7.29
N HIS A 163 25.04 1.72 6.71
CA HIS A 163 25.19 1.61 5.26
C HIS A 163 23.89 1.19 4.58
N LYS A 164 23.20 0.18 5.13
CA LYS A 164 21.91 -0.26 4.61
C LYS A 164 20.83 0.82 4.69
N LEU A 165 20.82 1.62 5.76
CA LEU A 165 19.90 2.75 5.89
C LEU A 165 20.22 3.85 4.88
N ASP A 166 21.49 4.20 4.71
CA ASP A 166 21.96 5.18 3.72
C ASP A 166 21.56 4.77 2.30
N GLU A 167 21.81 3.52 1.91
CA GLU A 167 21.40 2.95 0.62
C GLU A 167 19.88 2.97 0.44
N ALA A 168 19.12 2.60 1.48
CA ALA A 168 17.66 2.60 1.44
C ALA A 168 17.09 4.02 1.23
N VAL A 169 17.63 5.03 1.92
CA VAL A 169 17.20 6.44 1.74
C VAL A 169 17.51 6.92 0.32
N LYS A 170 18.71 6.64 -0.18
CA LYS A 170 19.12 7.00 -1.55
C LYS A 170 18.27 6.31 -2.61
N PHE A 171 17.94 5.03 -2.41
CA PHE A 171 17.06 4.28 -3.29
C PHE A 171 15.64 4.87 -3.34
N VAL A 172 15.09 5.25 -2.18
CA VAL A 172 13.77 5.91 -2.13
C VAL A 172 13.81 7.26 -2.84
N TYR A 173 14.87 8.06 -2.68
CA TYR A 173 15.03 9.29 -3.46
C TYR A 173 15.12 9.03 -4.97
N ALA A 174 15.85 7.99 -5.40
CA ALA A 174 15.94 7.60 -6.79
C ALA A 174 14.58 7.21 -7.38
N SER A 175 13.73 6.52 -6.59
CA SER A 175 12.41 6.05 -7.02
C SER A 175 11.45 7.18 -7.43
N THR A 176 11.71 8.41 -6.97
CA THR A 176 10.98 9.61 -7.41
C THR A 176 11.09 9.84 -8.92
N PHE A 177 12.15 9.32 -9.54
CA PHE A 177 12.51 9.54 -10.93
C PHE A 177 12.47 8.28 -11.78
N PHE A 178 11.89 7.19 -11.26
CA PHE A 178 11.67 5.97 -12.04
C PHE A 178 10.59 6.18 -13.11
N GLN A 179 10.59 5.31 -14.12
CA GLN A 179 9.68 5.41 -15.27
C GLN A 179 8.20 5.43 -14.84
N GLU A 180 7.83 4.62 -13.83
CA GLU A 180 6.47 4.60 -13.29
C GLU A 180 6.07 5.96 -12.69
N ALA A 181 6.93 6.53 -11.83
CA ALA A 181 6.70 7.85 -11.23
C ALA A 181 6.67 8.98 -12.27
N LYS A 182 7.58 8.95 -13.26
CA LYS A 182 7.61 9.90 -14.36
C LYS A 182 6.36 9.81 -15.22
N GLY A 183 5.94 8.60 -15.57
CA GLY A 183 4.71 8.33 -16.33
C GLY A 183 3.48 8.85 -15.57
N TYR A 184 3.47 8.68 -14.26
CA TYR A 184 2.44 9.24 -13.40
C TYR A 184 2.35 10.76 -13.49
N ILE A 185 3.45 11.44 -13.16
CA ILE A 185 3.46 12.90 -13.09
C ILE A 185 3.12 13.52 -14.45
N LYS A 186 3.62 12.96 -15.57
CA LYS A 186 3.30 13.41 -16.93
C LYS A 186 1.80 13.37 -17.27
N ALA A 187 1.07 12.37 -16.75
CA ALA A 187 -0.35 12.23 -16.99
C ALA A 187 -1.21 13.10 -16.05
N THR A 188 -0.61 13.64 -14.98
CA THR A 188 -1.25 14.65 -14.11
C THR A 188 -0.94 16.08 -14.56
N ARG A 189 -1.47 17.08 -13.84
CA ARG A 189 -1.15 18.50 -14.09
C ARG A 189 0.13 18.96 -13.38
N HIS A 190 0.86 18.06 -12.74
CA HIS A 190 2.05 18.36 -11.96
C HIS A 190 3.32 18.35 -12.82
N SER A 191 4.34 19.09 -12.38
CA SER A 191 5.65 19.11 -13.02
C SER A 191 6.65 18.33 -12.18
N LEU A 192 7.46 17.50 -12.84
CA LEU A 192 8.51 16.67 -12.21
C LEU A 192 9.52 17.52 -11.44
N GLU A 193 9.78 18.75 -11.90
CA GLU A 193 10.72 19.69 -11.31
C GLU A 193 10.21 20.29 -9.99
N SER A 194 8.90 20.23 -9.75
CA SER A 194 8.28 20.71 -8.52
C SER A 194 8.19 19.63 -7.44
N GLU A 195 8.46 18.37 -7.81
CA GLU A 195 8.29 17.25 -6.91
C GLU A 195 9.44 17.17 -5.90
N LYS A 196 9.07 17.09 -4.63
CA LYS A 196 10.00 16.97 -3.50
C LYS A 196 9.63 15.76 -2.67
N MET A 197 10.64 15.07 -2.18
CA MET A 197 10.46 13.83 -1.45
C MET A 197 10.92 13.97 0.00
N ALA A 198 9.99 13.85 0.95
CA ALA A 198 10.34 13.52 2.32
C ALA A 198 10.49 11.99 2.45
N VAL A 199 11.22 11.53 3.46
CA VAL A 199 11.43 10.10 3.71
C VAL A 199 11.04 9.76 5.14
N ILE A 200 10.20 8.76 5.29
CA ILE A 200 9.82 8.21 6.60
C ILE A 200 10.71 7.01 6.89
N ILE A 201 11.42 7.02 8.01
CA ILE A 201 12.14 5.87 8.56
C ILE A 201 11.32 5.35 9.73
N GLN A 202 10.64 4.22 9.55
CA GLN A 202 9.64 3.70 10.47
C GLN A 202 9.98 2.29 10.94
N GLU A 203 9.78 2.00 12.21
CA GLU A 203 9.83 0.63 12.74
C GLU A 203 8.79 -0.26 12.04
N VAL A 204 9.21 -1.43 11.56
CA VAL A 204 8.27 -2.39 10.97
C VAL A 204 7.48 -3.06 12.09
N VAL A 205 6.16 -3.09 11.98
CA VAL A 205 5.28 -3.84 12.87
C VAL A 205 5.41 -5.31 12.55
N GLY A 206 5.80 -6.12 13.54
CA GLY A 206 5.91 -7.55 13.37
C GLY A 206 6.60 -8.23 14.55
N GLU A 207 6.70 -9.55 14.44
CA GLU A 207 7.39 -10.40 15.40
C GLU A 207 8.50 -11.17 14.68
N ARG A 208 9.60 -11.43 15.39
CA ARG A 208 10.68 -12.27 14.87
C ARG A 208 10.32 -13.75 15.06
N GLN A 209 10.26 -14.49 13.97
CA GLN A 209 10.07 -15.93 13.92
C GLN A 209 11.31 -16.59 13.31
N GLY A 210 12.26 -16.96 14.17
CA GLY A 210 13.56 -17.48 13.75
C GLY A 210 14.35 -16.50 12.85
N GLY A 211 14.56 -16.89 11.60
CA GLY A 211 15.23 -16.10 10.55
C GLY A 211 14.31 -15.14 9.80
N ARG A 212 13.09 -14.89 10.27
CA ARG A 212 12.06 -14.10 9.58
C ARG A 212 11.45 -13.06 10.51
N PHE A 213 10.95 -11.96 9.96
CA PHE A 213 10.19 -10.95 10.71
C PHE A 213 8.98 -10.48 9.91
N TYR A 214 7.79 -10.62 10.48
CA TYR A 214 6.53 -10.24 9.82
C TYR A 214 5.40 -10.04 10.85
N PRO A 215 4.38 -9.22 10.53
CA PRO A 215 3.15 -9.17 11.31
C PRO A 215 2.26 -10.38 11.00
N ILE A 216 1.48 -10.83 11.99
CA ILE A 216 0.57 -11.96 11.80
C ILE A 216 -0.60 -11.54 10.91
N VAL A 217 -1.05 -10.29 11.00
CA VAL A 217 -2.06 -9.72 10.10
C VAL A 217 -1.56 -8.38 9.58
N SER A 218 -1.68 -8.16 8.28
CA SER A 218 -1.68 -6.83 7.67
C SER A 218 -3.05 -6.58 7.05
N GLY A 219 -3.52 -5.34 7.05
CA GLY A 219 -4.82 -5.04 6.48
C GLY A 219 -4.98 -3.62 5.97
N VAL A 220 -5.93 -3.48 5.05
CA VAL A 220 -6.42 -2.20 4.54
C VAL A 220 -7.92 -2.14 4.80
N ALA A 221 -8.36 -1.13 5.55
CA ALA A 221 -9.76 -0.92 5.88
C ALA A 221 -10.24 0.37 5.23
N ARG A 222 -11.37 0.30 4.52
CA ARG A 222 -12.02 1.44 3.87
C ARG A 222 -13.39 1.64 4.47
N SER A 223 -13.73 2.87 4.83
CA SER A 223 -15.03 3.19 5.41
C SER A 223 -16.15 3.23 4.35
N TYR A 224 -15.78 3.30 3.08
CA TYR A 224 -16.69 3.17 1.95
C TYR A 224 -16.25 2.03 1.02
N ASN A 225 -17.18 1.14 0.68
CA ASN A 225 -16.98 0.08 -0.29
C ASN A 225 -17.71 0.40 -1.59
N PHE A 226 -16.97 0.56 -2.68
CA PHE A 226 -17.57 0.74 -4.02
C PHE A 226 -18.26 -0.52 -4.55
N TYR A 227 -17.98 -1.69 -3.97
CA TYR A 227 -18.50 -2.99 -4.40
C TYR A 227 -19.02 -3.82 -3.22
N PRO A 228 -20.10 -3.37 -2.57
CA PRO A 228 -20.71 -4.19 -1.53
C PRO A 228 -21.28 -5.48 -2.13
N VAL A 229 -21.09 -6.60 -1.43
CA VAL A 229 -21.63 -7.90 -1.83
C VAL A 229 -22.73 -8.36 -0.87
N GLY A 230 -23.71 -9.09 -1.40
CA GLY A 230 -24.84 -9.61 -0.62
C GLY A 230 -25.73 -8.50 -0.06
N TYR A 231 -25.86 -8.43 1.27
CA TYR A 231 -26.69 -7.44 1.97
C TYR A 231 -25.91 -6.19 2.43
N ALA A 232 -24.60 -6.14 2.19
CA ALA A 232 -23.80 -4.99 2.57
C ALA A 232 -24.20 -3.76 1.74
N LYS A 233 -24.04 -2.57 2.32
CA LYS A 233 -24.16 -1.28 1.64
C LYS A 233 -22.78 -0.66 1.46
N PRO A 234 -22.63 0.34 0.56
CA PRO A 234 -21.34 1.01 0.41
C PRO A 234 -20.80 1.58 1.73
N GLN A 235 -21.68 2.14 2.57
CA GLN A 235 -21.32 2.72 3.89
C GLN A 235 -21.01 1.66 4.96
N ASP A 236 -21.20 0.37 4.68
CA ASP A 236 -20.79 -0.71 5.58
C ASP A 236 -19.28 -0.98 5.50
N GLY A 237 -18.55 -0.30 4.60
CA GLY A 237 -17.11 -0.41 4.44
C GLY A 237 -16.62 -1.76 3.93
N VAL A 238 -15.30 -1.87 3.77
CA VAL A 238 -14.62 -3.10 3.36
C VAL A 238 -13.24 -3.20 4.02
N VAL A 239 -12.85 -4.40 4.42
CA VAL A 239 -11.54 -4.70 4.99
C VAL A 239 -10.90 -5.84 4.21
N ASP A 240 -9.70 -5.61 3.71
CA ASP A 240 -8.83 -6.61 3.11
C ASP A 240 -7.77 -7.03 4.13
N LEU A 241 -7.66 -8.33 4.41
CA LEU A 241 -6.66 -8.90 5.31
C LEU A 241 -5.69 -9.82 4.57
N ALA A 242 -4.41 -9.77 4.95
CA ALA A 242 -3.38 -10.68 4.50
C ALA A 242 -2.52 -11.17 5.67
N PHE A 243 -2.02 -12.40 5.57
CA PHE A 243 -1.04 -12.96 6.49
C PHE A 243 0.37 -12.51 6.05
N GLY A 244 1.22 -12.10 6.99
CA GLY A 244 2.54 -11.53 6.68
C GLY A 244 2.47 -10.04 6.35
N LEU A 245 3.52 -9.50 5.71
CA LEU A 245 3.63 -8.07 5.39
C LEU A 245 2.53 -7.60 4.41
N GLY A 246 2.08 -6.35 4.56
CA GLY A 246 1.04 -5.74 3.73
C GLY A 246 1.35 -5.65 2.24
N LYS A 247 2.60 -5.95 1.82
CA LYS A 247 2.98 -6.05 0.40
C LYS A 247 2.09 -7.02 -0.38
N THR A 248 1.55 -8.07 0.25
CA THR A 248 0.54 -8.95 -0.38
C THR A 248 -0.69 -8.18 -0.86
N ILE A 249 -1.18 -7.19 -0.10
CA ILE A 249 -2.34 -6.38 -0.46
C ILE A 249 -1.95 -5.36 -1.54
N VAL A 250 -0.80 -4.70 -1.37
CA VAL A 250 -0.28 -3.69 -2.32
C VAL A 250 -0.04 -4.29 -3.70
N ASP A 251 0.54 -5.48 -3.78
CA ASP A 251 0.84 -6.18 -5.05
C ASP A 251 -0.41 -6.86 -5.66
N GLY A 252 -1.60 -6.63 -5.11
CA GLY A 252 -2.86 -7.23 -5.60
C GLY A 252 -2.92 -8.75 -5.42
N GLY A 253 -2.21 -9.28 -4.42
CA GLY A 253 -2.20 -10.70 -4.08
C GLY A 253 -3.53 -11.19 -3.49
N ARG A 254 -3.56 -12.47 -3.11
CA ARG A 254 -4.76 -13.09 -2.53
C ARG A 254 -4.97 -12.63 -1.08
N THR A 255 -6.09 -11.98 -0.84
CA THR A 255 -6.49 -11.43 0.47
C THR A 255 -7.82 -12.04 0.92
N TRP A 256 -8.13 -11.86 2.21
CA TRP A 256 -9.45 -12.15 2.76
C TRP A 256 -10.23 -10.86 2.93
N THR A 257 -11.25 -10.67 2.09
CA THR A 257 -12.05 -9.43 2.05
C THR A 257 -13.39 -9.62 2.75
N TYR A 258 -13.75 -8.70 3.65
CA TYR A 258 -15.04 -8.76 4.34
C TYR A 258 -15.59 -7.37 4.67
N SER A 259 -16.89 -7.27 4.98
CA SER A 259 -17.48 -6.01 5.46
C SER A 259 -17.38 -5.92 6.99
N PRO A 260 -16.84 -4.81 7.55
CA PRO A 260 -16.73 -4.64 8.99
C PRO A 260 -18.09 -4.59 9.70
N SER A 261 -19.20 -4.27 9.02
CA SER A 261 -20.55 -4.44 9.57
C SER A 261 -20.98 -5.91 9.70
N TYR A 262 -20.40 -6.80 8.90
CA TYR A 262 -20.76 -8.23 8.83
C TYR A 262 -19.51 -9.15 8.92
N PRO A 263 -18.69 -9.08 9.98
CA PRO A 263 -17.39 -9.77 10.07
C PRO A 263 -17.46 -11.29 10.06
N ARG A 264 -18.65 -11.87 10.30
CA ARG A 264 -18.87 -13.32 10.36
C ARG A 264 -19.31 -13.91 9.03
N ILE A 265 -19.64 -13.09 8.04
CA ILE A 265 -20.00 -13.53 6.70
C ILE A 265 -18.70 -13.73 5.92
N ASP A 266 -18.50 -14.95 5.43
CA ASP A 266 -17.35 -15.27 4.59
C ASP A 266 -17.48 -14.58 3.22
N PRO A 267 -16.36 -14.32 2.51
CA PRO A 267 -16.40 -13.88 1.13
C PRO A 267 -17.23 -14.86 0.28
N PRO A 268 -17.83 -14.41 -0.84
CA PRO A 268 -18.85 -15.14 -1.59
C PRO A 268 -18.27 -16.31 -2.40
N PHE A 269 -17.64 -17.28 -1.74
CA PHE A 269 -17.19 -18.54 -2.32
C PHE A 269 -18.35 -19.55 -2.31
N GLY A 270 -18.60 -20.20 -3.44
CA GLY A 270 -19.66 -21.20 -3.59
C GLY A 270 -19.34 -22.54 -2.94
N SER A 271 -18.09 -22.80 -2.54
CA SER A 271 -17.71 -24.04 -1.84
C SER A 271 -16.36 -23.94 -1.10
N VAL A 272 -16.10 -24.87 -0.16
CA VAL A 272 -14.78 -25.01 0.50
C VAL A 272 -13.65 -25.27 -0.50
N ASN A 273 -13.92 -26.01 -1.58
CA ASN A 273 -12.93 -26.25 -2.64
C ASN A 273 -12.57 -24.97 -3.38
N GLU A 274 -13.53 -24.06 -3.56
CA GLU A 274 -13.28 -22.74 -4.13
C GLU A 274 -12.47 -21.87 -3.18
N MET A 275 -12.79 -21.88 -1.88
CA MET A 275 -11.97 -21.22 -0.85
C MET A 275 -10.53 -21.71 -0.88
N LEU A 276 -10.29 -23.02 -0.98
CA LEU A 276 -8.93 -23.59 -1.10
C LEU A 276 -8.19 -23.11 -2.36
N LYS A 277 -8.90 -22.93 -3.48
CA LYS A 277 -8.28 -22.45 -4.73
C LYS A 277 -7.86 -20.98 -4.64
N HIS A 278 -8.63 -20.16 -3.91
CA HIS A 278 -8.45 -18.70 -3.85
C HIS A 278 -7.80 -18.20 -2.55
N THR A 279 -7.56 -19.07 -1.56
CA THR A 279 -6.87 -18.68 -0.33
C THR A 279 -5.42 -18.27 -0.60
N GLN A 280 -4.88 -17.45 0.31
CA GLN A 280 -3.49 -17.04 0.32
C GLN A 280 -2.58 -18.26 0.53
N THR A 281 -1.62 -18.48 -0.38
CA THR A 281 -0.68 -19.62 -0.34
C THR A 281 0.75 -19.21 -0.05
N ALA A 282 1.05 -17.91 -0.15
CA ALA A 282 2.37 -17.34 0.12
C ALA A 282 2.25 -16.01 0.87
N PHE A 283 3.31 -15.62 1.58
CA PHE A 283 3.36 -14.40 2.37
C PHE A 283 4.74 -13.75 2.30
N TRP A 284 4.77 -12.45 2.53
CA TRP A 284 5.99 -11.66 2.58
C TRP A 284 6.50 -11.52 4.02
N ALA A 285 7.82 -11.64 4.19
CA ALA A 285 8.52 -11.42 5.46
C ALA A 285 9.87 -10.73 5.23
N ILE A 286 10.42 -10.09 6.26
CA ILE A 286 11.78 -9.55 6.23
C ILE A 286 12.77 -10.65 6.60
N ASN A 287 13.85 -10.79 5.82
CA ASN A 287 14.92 -11.74 6.08
C ASN A 287 15.77 -11.28 7.28
N MET A 288 15.71 -12.03 8.37
CA MET A 288 16.52 -11.83 9.59
C MET A 288 17.65 -12.87 9.72
N GLY A 289 17.79 -13.77 8.74
CA GLY A 289 18.82 -14.80 8.68
C GLY A 289 20.06 -14.32 7.93
N ASP A 290 20.57 -15.20 7.07
CA ASP A 290 21.75 -14.92 6.26
C ASP A 290 21.50 -13.75 5.31
N ALA A 291 22.51 -12.90 5.17
CA ALA A 291 22.42 -11.76 4.26
C ALA A 291 22.20 -12.28 2.82
N PRO A 292 21.19 -11.73 2.10
CA PRO A 292 20.97 -12.07 0.71
C PRO A 292 22.16 -11.61 -0.15
N GLN A 293 22.18 -12.03 -1.41
CA GLN A 293 23.10 -11.45 -2.38
C GLN A 293 22.88 -9.93 -2.43
N TYR A 294 23.97 -9.17 -2.28
CA TYR A 294 23.93 -7.71 -2.31
C TYR A 294 23.36 -7.22 -3.64
N ASP A 295 22.24 -6.51 -3.57
CA ASP A 295 21.54 -5.95 -4.72
C ASP A 295 20.74 -4.71 -4.30
N PRO A 296 21.43 -3.56 -4.13
CA PRO A 296 20.84 -2.35 -3.58
C PRO A 296 19.80 -1.71 -4.53
N LEU A 297 19.75 -2.16 -5.79
CA LEU A 297 18.78 -1.71 -6.80
C LEU A 297 17.43 -2.41 -6.67
N LYS A 298 17.37 -3.55 -5.96
CA LYS A 298 16.10 -4.23 -5.70
C LYS A 298 15.40 -3.66 -4.46
N GLU A 299 14.13 -3.28 -4.63
CA GLU A 299 13.26 -2.92 -3.51
C GLU A 299 13.12 -4.09 -2.51
N THR A 300 13.01 -5.31 -3.05
CA THR A 300 12.79 -6.55 -2.29
C THR A 300 14.07 -7.23 -1.81
N GLU A 301 15.22 -6.56 -1.87
CA GLU A 301 16.54 -7.14 -1.52
C GLU A 301 16.54 -7.96 -0.23
N TYR A 302 15.88 -7.44 0.82
CA TYR A 302 15.80 -8.09 2.14
C TYR A 302 14.45 -8.75 2.43
N LEU A 303 13.59 -8.92 1.42
CA LEU A 303 12.28 -9.54 1.58
C LEU A 303 12.31 -11.00 1.13
N LEU A 304 11.59 -11.84 1.86
CA LEU A 304 11.33 -13.23 1.55
C LEU A 304 9.88 -13.37 1.11
N HIS A 305 9.65 -14.13 0.04
CA HIS A 305 8.33 -14.58 -0.36
C HIS A 305 8.23 -16.08 -0.12
N LEU A 306 7.45 -16.47 0.89
CA LEU A 306 7.46 -17.82 1.46
C LEU A 306 6.08 -18.46 1.32
N ASN A 307 6.04 -19.78 1.12
CA ASN A 307 4.78 -20.51 1.23
C ASN A 307 4.28 -20.52 2.68
N ILE A 308 2.97 -20.50 2.89
CA ILE A 308 2.35 -20.56 4.23
C ILE A 308 2.80 -21.79 5.05
N ASP A 309 3.20 -22.89 4.41
CA ASP A 309 3.75 -24.07 5.09
C ASP A 309 4.99 -23.73 5.94
N ALA A 310 5.76 -22.72 5.54
CA ALA A 310 6.92 -22.25 6.29
C ALA A 310 6.53 -21.62 7.65
N ALA A 311 5.29 -21.17 7.80
CA ALA A 311 4.75 -20.56 9.01
C ALA A 311 4.07 -21.57 9.96
N GLU A 312 3.87 -22.83 9.55
CA GLU A 312 3.37 -23.90 10.45
C GLU A 312 4.30 -24.08 11.65
N GLY A 313 5.62 -24.06 11.41
CA GLY A 313 6.63 -24.17 12.48
C GLY A 313 6.72 -22.95 13.39
N ASP A 314 6.15 -21.82 12.97
CA ASP A 314 6.17 -20.56 13.74
C ASP A 314 4.97 -20.47 14.71
N ASP A 315 4.03 -21.43 14.68
CA ASP A 315 2.76 -21.45 15.45
C ASP A 315 1.91 -20.16 15.29
N THR A 316 2.18 -19.37 14.24
CA THR A 316 1.48 -18.11 13.97
C THR A 316 0.13 -18.34 13.30
N LEU A 317 -0.01 -19.41 12.51
CA LEU A 317 -1.22 -19.72 11.74
C LEU A 317 -2.46 -19.97 12.60
N ARG A 318 -2.30 -20.38 13.87
CA ARG A 318 -3.42 -20.58 14.81
C ARG A 318 -4.32 -19.34 14.96
N HIS A 319 -3.79 -18.15 14.70
CA HIS A 319 -4.51 -16.88 14.82
C HIS A 319 -5.33 -16.52 13.58
N VAL A 320 -5.06 -17.12 12.42
CA VAL A 320 -5.62 -16.68 11.13
C VAL A 320 -6.15 -17.81 10.25
N ALA A 321 -5.71 -19.05 10.47
CA ALA A 321 -6.05 -20.16 9.60
C ALA A 321 -7.30 -20.91 10.09
N SER A 322 -8.02 -21.46 9.12
CA SER A 322 -8.92 -22.60 9.29
C SER A 322 -8.33 -23.80 8.56
N THR A 323 -8.76 -25.00 8.92
CA THR A 323 -8.30 -26.25 8.31
C THR A 323 -9.45 -27.01 7.68
N VAL A 324 -9.27 -27.47 6.45
CA VAL A 324 -10.22 -28.41 5.83
C VAL A 324 -9.89 -29.80 6.36
N ASP A 325 -10.77 -30.35 7.19
CA ASP A 325 -10.58 -31.66 7.79
C ASP A 325 -10.59 -32.75 6.71
N ALA A 326 -9.52 -33.54 6.63
CA ALA A 326 -9.34 -34.53 5.56
C ALA A 326 -10.37 -35.67 5.60
N GLY A 327 -10.96 -35.96 6.76
CA GLY A 327 -11.95 -37.03 6.92
C GLY A 327 -13.35 -36.61 6.51
N SER A 328 -13.76 -35.39 6.86
CA SER A 328 -15.13 -34.89 6.65
C SER A 328 -15.27 -33.90 5.49
N GLY A 329 -14.16 -33.34 4.98
CA GLY A 329 -14.15 -32.26 3.99
C GLY A 329 -14.70 -30.94 4.52
N ARG A 330 -14.94 -30.82 5.83
CA ARG A 330 -15.52 -29.65 6.47
C ARG A 330 -14.43 -28.68 6.92
N LEU A 331 -14.76 -27.40 6.91
CA LEU A 331 -13.90 -26.37 7.47
C LEU A 331 -13.99 -26.36 9.00
N SER A 332 -12.85 -26.50 9.66
CA SER A 332 -12.68 -26.35 11.11
C SER A 332 -11.86 -25.10 11.40
N ILE A 333 -12.24 -24.30 12.40
CA ILE A 333 -11.51 -23.08 12.77
C ILE A 333 -10.19 -23.47 13.46
N GLY A 334 -9.09 -22.81 13.10
CA GLY A 334 -7.76 -23.05 13.66
C GLY A 334 -6.97 -24.14 12.93
N THR A 335 -5.86 -24.53 13.55
CA THR A 335 -4.86 -25.47 13.00
C THR A 335 -4.91 -26.87 13.61
N GLY A 336 -5.86 -27.13 14.52
CA GLY A 336 -5.91 -28.38 15.30
C GLY A 336 -6.39 -29.62 14.52
N ALA A 337 -7.05 -29.44 13.38
CA ALA A 337 -7.43 -30.55 12.50
C ALA A 337 -6.30 -30.90 11.52
N ASN A 338 -6.36 -32.10 10.93
CA ASN A 338 -5.43 -32.53 9.89
C ASN A 338 -6.02 -32.22 8.51
N GLY A 339 -5.25 -31.49 7.69
CA GLY A 339 -5.60 -31.18 6.31
C GLY A 339 -5.05 -29.82 5.85
N PRO A 340 -5.39 -29.39 4.61
CA PRO A 340 -4.87 -28.14 4.06
C PRO A 340 -5.42 -26.92 4.80
N ARG A 341 -4.59 -25.88 4.88
CA ARG A 341 -4.93 -24.61 5.53
C ARG A 341 -5.65 -23.67 4.56
N ILE A 342 -6.57 -22.90 5.13
CA ILE A 342 -7.21 -21.74 4.51
C ILE A 342 -6.92 -20.54 5.40
N ILE A 343 -6.26 -19.51 4.88
CA ILE A 343 -6.09 -18.23 5.57
C ILE A 343 -7.44 -17.51 5.51
N SER A 344 -8.27 -17.74 6.53
CA SER A 344 -9.68 -17.32 6.59
C SER A 344 -9.95 -16.21 7.59
N PHE A 345 -8.97 -15.92 8.46
CA PHE A 345 -9.08 -15.05 9.62
C PHE A 345 -10.25 -15.42 10.55
N SER A 346 -10.82 -16.62 10.44
CA SER A 346 -11.93 -17.08 11.28
C SER A 346 -11.62 -17.07 12.78
N PRO A 347 -10.40 -17.44 13.26
CA PRO A 347 -10.07 -17.28 14.67
C PRO A 347 -10.19 -15.82 15.14
N LEU A 348 -9.76 -14.87 14.32
CA LEU A 348 -9.84 -13.44 14.64
C LEU A 348 -11.28 -12.89 14.54
N LEU A 349 -12.01 -13.22 13.48
CA LEU A 349 -13.29 -12.61 13.14
C LEU A 349 -14.52 -13.30 13.75
N LYS A 350 -14.47 -14.62 13.94
CA LYS A 350 -15.63 -15.43 14.39
C LYS A 350 -15.54 -15.81 15.86
N VAL A 351 -14.35 -16.19 16.35
CA VAL A 351 -14.14 -16.51 17.77
C VAL A 351 -14.12 -15.22 18.60
N ASN A 352 -13.50 -14.16 18.07
CA ASN A 352 -13.49 -12.81 18.65
C ASN A 352 -12.84 -12.75 20.06
N ASP A 353 -11.77 -13.52 20.28
CA ASP A 353 -10.98 -13.49 21.54
C ASP A 353 -10.33 -12.12 21.80
N VAL A 354 -10.04 -11.42 20.70
CA VAL A 354 -9.54 -10.05 20.62
C VAL A 354 -10.60 -9.23 19.86
N PRO A 355 -11.05 -8.07 20.37
CA PRO A 355 -12.12 -7.25 19.77
C PRO A 355 -11.61 -6.49 18.51
N PHE A 356 -10.99 -7.20 17.59
CA PHE A 356 -10.32 -6.64 16.42
C PHE A 356 -11.29 -5.91 15.49
N ASN A 357 -12.41 -6.53 15.13
CA ASN A 357 -13.34 -5.90 14.20
C ASN A 357 -14.02 -4.67 14.82
N ASP A 358 -14.33 -4.71 16.12
CA ASP A 358 -14.90 -3.57 16.83
C ASP A 358 -13.90 -2.40 16.86
N LEU A 359 -12.61 -2.70 17.03
CA LEU A 359 -11.54 -1.71 16.91
C LEU A 359 -11.47 -1.11 15.50
N ILE A 360 -11.50 -1.92 14.45
CA ILE A 360 -11.49 -1.43 13.06
C ILE A 360 -12.69 -0.53 12.78
N LYS A 361 -13.91 -0.93 13.19
CA LYS A 361 -15.11 -0.08 13.06
C LYS A 361 -14.95 1.24 13.79
N HIS A 362 -14.39 1.21 15.01
CA HIS A 362 -14.14 2.42 15.77
C HIS A 362 -13.16 3.34 15.06
N LEU A 363 -12.04 2.80 14.56
CA LEU A 363 -11.04 3.55 13.81
C LEU A 363 -11.67 4.19 12.56
N LEU A 364 -12.34 3.41 11.71
CA LEU A 364 -12.99 3.92 10.49
C LEU A 364 -13.95 5.08 10.80
N ALA A 365 -14.88 4.87 11.73
CA ALA A 365 -15.89 5.88 12.07
C ALA A 365 -15.27 7.18 12.62
N ARG A 366 -14.20 7.06 13.41
CA ARG A 366 -13.54 8.23 14.02
C ARG A 366 -12.69 8.99 13.02
N PHE A 367 -11.91 8.30 12.21
CA PHE A 367 -11.07 8.92 11.18
C PHE A 367 -11.93 9.53 10.06
N GLU A 368 -12.99 8.85 9.61
CA GLU A 368 -13.96 9.43 8.66
C GLU A 368 -14.57 10.72 9.20
N LYS A 369 -15.01 10.72 10.47
CA LYS A 369 -15.57 11.90 11.10
C LYS A 369 -14.55 13.05 11.19
N ALA A 370 -13.29 12.75 11.50
CA ALA A 370 -12.24 13.75 11.63
C ALA A 370 -11.78 14.30 10.27
N SER A 371 -11.75 13.45 9.24
CA SER A 371 -11.39 13.81 7.86
C SER A 371 -12.54 14.44 7.07
N GLY A 372 -13.79 14.28 7.50
CA GLY A 372 -15.00 14.79 6.84
C GLY A 372 -15.32 14.12 5.50
N THR A 373 -14.61 13.05 5.16
CA THR A 373 -14.75 12.23 3.94
C THR A 373 -14.48 10.77 4.33
N PRO A 374 -14.96 9.79 3.55
CA PRO A 374 -14.60 8.40 3.78
C PRO A 374 -13.08 8.20 3.78
N VAL A 375 -12.59 7.21 4.51
CA VAL A 375 -11.15 7.02 4.72
C VAL A 375 -10.70 5.60 4.43
N GLU A 376 -9.47 5.49 3.97
CA GLU A 376 -8.69 4.26 3.91
C GLU A 376 -7.64 4.27 5.04
N ILE A 377 -7.54 3.18 5.78
CA ILE A 377 -6.59 2.98 6.88
C ILE A 377 -5.76 1.73 6.60
N GLU A 378 -4.44 1.85 6.64
CA GLU A 378 -3.52 0.71 6.58
C GLU A 378 -3.03 0.38 8.00
N PHE A 379 -2.99 -0.90 8.35
CA PHE A 379 -2.57 -1.36 9.67
C PHE A 379 -1.86 -2.73 9.63
N ALA A 380 -1.17 -3.04 10.72
CA ALA A 380 -0.61 -4.37 10.98
C ALA A 380 -0.85 -4.78 12.44
N LEU A 381 -0.98 -6.08 12.70
CA LEU A 381 -1.29 -6.67 14.00
C LEU A 381 -0.27 -7.74 14.39
N THR A 382 0.22 -7.63 15.62
CA THR A 382 0.97 -8.67 16.34
C THR A 382 0.10 -9.27 17.44
N PHE A 383 0.48 -10.43 17.99
CA PHE A 383 -0.25 -11.09 19.08
C PHE A 383 0.59 -11.27 20.37
N ASN A 384 1.91 -11.01 20.32
CA ASN A 384 2.82 -11.11 21.45
C ASN A 384 3.77 -9.89 21.54
N PRO A 385 3.34 -8.76 22.13
CA PRO A 385 1.98 -8.49 22.65
C PRO A 385 0.97 -8.21 21.52
N THR A 386 -0.32 -8.28 21.85
CA THR A 386 -1.39 -7.89 20.93
C THR A 386 -1.36 -6.38 20.70
N ARG A 387 -0.85 -5.97 19.54
CA ARG A 387 -0.67 -4.56 19.17
C ARG A 387 -1.09 -4.33 17.73
N LEU A 388 -1.98 -3.36 17.53
CA LEU A 388 -2.31 -2.80 16.22
C LEU A 388 -1.41 -1.59 15.97
N GLY A 389 -0.50 -1.75 15.00
CA GLY A 389 0.29 -0.67 14.46
C GLY A 389 -0.46 0.04 13.34
N PHE A 390 -0.78 1.32 13.55
CA PHE A 390 -1.42 2.17 12.55
C PHE A 390 -0.37 2.68 11.56
N LEU A 391 -0.51 2.34 10.28
CA LEU A 391 0.56 2.53 9.28
C LEU A 391 0.29 3.68 8.31
N GLN A 392 -0.98 3.97 8.04
CA GLN A 392 -1.39 5.07 7.16
C GLN A 392 -2.87 5.39 7.30
N VAL A 393 -3.25 6.63 7.02
CA VAL A 393 -4.62 7.04 6.71
C VAL A 393 -4.63 7.90 5.46
N ARG A 394 -5.63 7.71 4.60
CA ARG A 394 -5.89 8.56 3.43
C ARG A 394 -7.38 8.88 3.33
N PRO A 395 -7.77 10.11 2.99
CA PRO A 395 -9.13 10.39 2.57
C PRO A 395 -9.43 9.70 1.23
N MET A 396 -10.67 9.25 1.07
CA MET A 396 -11.19 8.65 -0.16
C MET A 396 -12.11 9.65 -0.85
N VAL A 397 -11.98 9.76 -2.17
CA VAL A 397 -12.93 10.54 -2.98
C VAL A 397 -14.07 9.64 -3.40
N VAL A 398 -15.26 9.98 -2.92
CA VAL A 398 -16.53 9.44 -3.41
C VAL A 398 -17.21 10.56 -4.17
N SER A 399 -17.55 10.32 -5.44
CA SER A 399 -18.30 11.30 -6.23
C SER A 399 -19.75 11.29 -5.77
N ASP A 400 -20.25 12.43 -5.33
CA ASP A 400 -21.67 12.65 -4.97
C ASP A 400 -22.53 13.05 -6.19
N GLU A 401 -21.97 13.10 -7.40
CA GLU A 401 -22.76 13.39 -8.60
C GLU A 401 -23.70 12.21 -8.88
N GLU A 402 -24.99 12.38 -8.65
CA GLU A 402 -26.02 11.48 -9.16
C GLU A 402 -26.29 11.82 -10.63
N ILE A 403 -25.70 11.04 -11.54
CA ILE A 403 -26.07 11.06 -12.96
C ILE A 403 -27.22 10.08 -13.16
N ASP A 404 -28.42 10.62 -13.40
CA ASP A 404 -29.59 9.84 -13.80
C ASP A 404 -29.54 9.58 -15.30
N ILE A 405 -29.38 8.31 -15.68
CA ILE A 405 -29.40 7.84 -17.08
C ILE A 405 -30.62 6.94 -17.22
N SER A 406 -31.54 7.30 -18.11
CA SER A 406 -32.75 6.52 -18.32
C SER A 406 -32.47 5.24 -19.13
N ASP A 407 -33.30 4.20 -18.94
CA ASP A 407 -33.22 2.95 -19.72
C ASP A 407 -33.31 3.21 -21.22
N GLU A 408 -34.13 4.18 -21.64
CA GLU A 408 -34.24 4.56 -23.05
C GLU A 408 -32.91 5.13 -23.57
N THR A 409 -32.14 5.81 -22.73
CA THR A 409 -30.83 6.36 -23.09
C THR A 409 -29.81 5.25 -23.29
N LEU A 410 -29.85 4.19 -22.46
CA LEU A 410 -28.96 3.03 -22.59
C LEU A 410 -29.25 2.18 -23.83
N GLN A 411 -30.49 2.23 -24.34
CA GLN A 411 -30.95 1.43 -25.49
C GLN A 411 -30.88 2.17 -26.84
N ARG A 412 -30.34 3.39 -26.90
CA ARG A 412 -30.30 4.14 -28.17
C ARG A 412 -29.34 3.49 -29.16
N ASP A 413 -29.67 3.58 -30.45
CA ASP A 413 -28.86 3.01 -31.54
C ASP A 413 -27.46 3.63 -31.66
N ASP A 414 -27.23 4.80 -31.08
CA ASP A 414 -25.92 5.49 -31.04
C ASP A 414 -25.08 5.15 -29.80
N VAL A 415 -25.53 4.22 -28.96
CA VAL A 415 -24.77 3.72 -27.81
C VAL A 415 -23.79 2.63 -28.26
N LEU A 416 -22.51 2.87 -28.05
CA LEU A 416 -21.47 1.86 -28.29
C LEU A 416 -21.51 0.74 -27.24
N MET A 417 -21.72 1.10 -25.97
CA MET A 417 -21.74 0.17 -24.84
C MET A 417 -22.54 0.75 -23.68
N ALA A 418 -23.31 -0.12 -23.01
CA ALA A 418 -24.01 0.17 -21.77
C ALA A 418 -23.69 -0.93 -20.75
N SER A 419 -23.61 -0.56 -19.47
CA SER A 419 -23.41 -1.49 -18.36
C SER A 419 -24.14 -1.00 -17.13
N ASP A 420 -24.84 -1.90 -16.44
CA ASP A 420 -25.42 -1.65 -15.12
C ASP A 420 -24.37 -1.80 -13.99
N TRP A 421 -23.16 -2.24 -14.35
CA TRP A 421 -22.02 -2.44 -13.45
C TRP A 421 -20.90 -1.49 -13.87
N VAL A 422 -20.86 -0.32 -13.24
CA VAL A 422 -19.89 0.75 -13.53
C VAL A 422 -19.19 1.22 -12.28
N LEU A 423 -18.03 1.85 -12.48
CA LEU A 423 -17.20 2.41 -11.41
C LEU A 423 -16.93 3.88 -11.59
N GLY A 424 -17.16 4.62 -10.51
CA GLY A 424 -17.14 6.07 -10.54
C GLY A 424 -18.44 6.64 -11.10
N ASN A 425 -18.61 7.94 -10.91
CA ASN A 425 -19.69 8.70 -11.51
C ASN A 425 -19.09 9.96 -12.14
N GLY A 426 -19.55 10.30 -13.34
CA GLY A 426 -19.07 11.46 -14.08
C GLY A 426 -19.44 11.44 -15.56
N ARG A 427 -19.34 12.62 -16.18
CA ARG A 427 -19.52 12.80 -17.62
C ARG A 427 -18.19 13.21 -18.25
N ILE A 428 -17.77 12.49 -19.29
CA ILE A 428 -16.56 12.79 -20.05
C ILE A 428 -16.95 12.93 -21.51
N ASP A 429 -16.88 14.15 -22.03
CA ASP A 429 -17.24 14.52 -23.40
C ASP A 429 -16.01 14.80 -24.30
N THR A 430 -14.82 14.46 -23.82
CA THR A 430 -13.54 14.74 -24.49
C THR A 430 -12.88 13.52 -25.13
N ILE A 431 -13.50 12.33 -25.07
CA ILE A 431 -12.92 11.10 -25.60
C ILE A 431 -13.31 10.93 -27.08
N GLU A 432 -12.31 10.84 -27.94
CA GLU A 432 -12.49 10.60 -29.39
C GLU A 432 -11.85 9.27 -29.84
N ASP A 433 -10.94 8.71 -29.04
CA ASP A 433 -10.15 7.53 -29.38
C ASP A 433 -10.57 6.29 -28.57
N ILE A 434 -10.52 5.12 -29.21
CA ILE A 434 -10.76 3.81 -28.58
C ILE A 434 -9.54 2.92 -28.78
N VAL A 435 -8.94 2.49 -27.68
CA VAL A 435 -7.90 1.47 -27.63
C VAL A 435 -8.54 0.18 -27.14
N TYR A 436 -8.43 -0.90 -27.92
CA TYR A 436 -9.00 -2.18 -27.50
C TYR A 436 -8.11 -3.37 -27.84
N VAL A 437 -8.17 -4.38 -26.98
CA VAL A 437 -7.56 -5.69 -27.22
C VAL A 437 -8.47 -6.46 -28.19
N ARG A 438 -7.92 -6.91 -29.31
CA ARG A 438 -8.69 -7.62 -30.34
C ARG A 438 -9.11 -9.02 -29.82
N PRO A 439 -10.41 -9.34 -29.75
CA PRO A 439 -10.90 -10.62 -29.21
C PRO A 439 -10.27 -11.83 -29.91
N GLU A 440 -10.08 -11.76 -31.23
CA GLU A 440 -9.63 -12.90 -32.05
C GLU A 440 -8.17 -13.27 -31.82
N ARG A 441 -7.39 -12.40 -31.16
CA ARG A 441 -5.96 -12.59 -30.89
C ARG A 441 -5.63 -12.61 -29.40
N PHE A 442 -6.63 -12.48 -28.54
CA PHE A 442 -6.41 -12.49 -27.09
C PHE A 442 -6.08 -13.90 -26.61
N ASP A 443 -4.97 -14.04 -25.88
CA ASP A 443 -4.59 -15.25 -25.15
C ASP A 443 -4.07 -14.82 -23.77
N ALA A 444 -4.68 -15.35 -22.70
CA ALA A 444 -4.30 -15.09 -21.32
C ALA A 444 -2.81 -15.39 -21.04
N LYS A 445 -2.18 -16.28 -21.81
CA LYS A 445 -0.74 -16.59 -21.71
C LYS A 445 0.17 -15.46 -22.18
N HIS A 446 -0.37 -14.49 -22.91
CA HIS A 446 0.38 -13.40 -23.53
C HIS A 446 0.04 -12.02 -22.95
N THR A 447 -0.65 -11.97 -21.82
CA THR A 447 -1.08 -10.72 -21.17
C THR A 447 0.08 -9.81 -20.81
N VAL A 448 1.22 -10.34 -20.34
CA VAL A 448 2.44 -9.55 -20.08
C VAL A 448 2.98 -8.88 -21.36
N ARG A 449 2.90 -9.56 -22.51
CA ARG A 449 3.30 -8.96 -23.78
C ARG A 449 2.32 -7.86 -24.21
N ILE A 450 1.02 -8.08 -23.99
CA ILE A 450 -0.01 -7.09 -24.27
C ILE A 450 0.26 -5.79 -23.49
N CYS A 451 0.76 -5.86 -22.24
CA CYS A 451 1.15 -4.67 -21.48
C CYS A 451 2.17 -3.79 -22.21
N GLY A 452 3.22 -4.38 -22.79
CA GLY A 452 4.23 -3.62 -23.53
C GLY A 452 3.71 -3.01 -24.83
N GLU A 453 2.78 -3.70 -25.51
CA GLU A 453 2.11 -3.17 -26.70
C GLU A 453 1.17 -2.00 -26.33
N LEU A 454 0.42 -2.13 -25.23
CA LEU A 454 -0.43 -1.07 -24.69
C LEU A 454 0.37 0.15 -24.24
N GLU A 455 1.50 -0.06 -23.57
CA GLU A 455 2.39 1.02 -23.13
C GLU A 455 2.85 1.91 -24.30
N ALA A 456 3.19 1.29 -25.43
CA ALA A 456 3.60 2.01 -26.63
C ALA A 456 2.46 2.87 -27.21
N VAL A 457 1.22 2.34 -27.21
CA VAL A 457 0.03 3.07 -27.66
C VAL A 457 -0.32 4.20 -26.68
N ASN A 458 -0.32 3.90 -25.38
CA ASN A 458 -0.61 4.85 -24.31
C ASN A 458 0.34 6.04 -24.35
N ARG A 459 1.64 5.78 -24.53
CA ARG A 459 2.67 6.83 -24.64
C ARG A 459 2.39 7.75 -25.83
N ALA A 460 2.12 7.21 -27.01
CA ALA A 460 1.81 8.01 -28.19
C ALA A 460 0.58 8.91 -27.97
N LEU A 461 -0.50 8.37 -27.42
CA LEU A 461 -1.73 9.15 -27.17
C LEU A 461 -1.55 10.19 -26.06
N THR A 462 -0.79 9.87 -25.01
CA THR A 462 -0.51 10.79 -23.90
C THR A 462 0.39 11.94 -24.33
N ASP A 463 1.41 11.67 -25.16
CA ASP A 463 2.28 12.69 -25.76
C ASP A 463 1.47 13.67 -26.64
N GLU A 464 0.46 13.15 -27.35
CA GLU A 464 -0.49 13.94 -28.15
C GLU A 464 -1.62 14.58 -27.31
N LYS A 465 -1.68 14.33 -26.00
CA LYS A 465 -2.75 14.75 -25.08
C LYS A 465 -4.16 14.30 -25.52
N ARG A 466 -4.25 13.10 -26.09
CA ARG A 466 -5.49 12.49 -26.57
C ARG A 466 -6.00 11.46 -25.55
N PRO A 467 -7.02 11.80 -24.75
CA PRO A 467 -7.63 10.83 -23.86
C PRO A 467 -8.37 9.75 -24.65
N TYR A 468 -8.39 8.53 -24.14
CA TYR A 468 -9.03 7.41 -24.83
C TYR A 468 -9.88 6.53 -23.91
N LEU A 469 -10.79 5.76 -24.53
CA LEU A 469 -11.51 4.64 -23.95
C LEU A 469 -10.66 3.37 -24.11
N LEU A 470 -10.38 2.66 -23.01
CA LEU A 470 -9.66 1.39 -23.02
C LEU A 470 -10.63 0.22 -22.87
N ILE A 471 -10.56 -0.76 -23.76
CA ILE A 471 -11.40 -1.97 -23.71
C ILE A 471 -10.52 -3.21 -23.76
N GLY A 472 -10.70 -4.14 -22.81
CA GLY A 472 -9.97 -5.41 -22.82
C GLY A 472 -10.67 -6.48 -22.01
N PHE A 473 -9.97 -7.61 -21.82
CA PHE A 473 -10.56 -8.82 -21.25
C PHE A 473 -10.00 -9.11 -19.87
N GLY A 474 -10.89 -9.50 -18.95
CA GLY A 474 -10.55 -9.75 -17.56
C GLY A 474 -10.21 -8.47 -16.79
N ARG A 475 -9.64 -8.64 -15.60
CA ARG A 475 -9.35 -7.55 -14.68
C ARG A 475 -8.07 -6.80 -15.03
N TRP A 476 -8.16 -5.50 -15.30
CA TRP A 476 -6.99 -4.67 -15.53
C TRP A 476 -6.18 -4.49 -14.23
N GLY A 477 -4.86 -4.57 -14.34
CA GLY A 477 -3.95 -4.42 -13.21
C GLY A 477 -3.90 -5.63 -12.26
N SER A 478 -4.50 -6.77 -12.64
CA SER A 478 -4.30 -8.01 -11.89
C SER A 478 -2.89 -8.55 -12.09
N SER A 479 -2.22 -8.94 -10.99
CA SER A 479 -0.93 -9.64 -11.07
C SER A 479 -1.05 -11.11 -11.50
N ASP A 480 -2.28 -11.64 -11.65
CA ASP A 480 -2.54 -12.97 -12.21
C ASP A 480 -2.86 -12.87 -13.72
N PRO A 481 -1.97 -13.38 -14.61
CA PRO A 481 -2.18 -13.39 -16.06
C PRO A 481 -3.46 -14.07 -16.53
N TRP A 482 -4.02 -14.98 -15.70
CA TRP A 482 -5.25 -15.69 -16.02
C TRP A 482 -6.51 -14.95 -15.57
N LEU A 483 -6.38 -13.98 -14.67
CA LEU A 483 -7.49 -13.13 -14.21
C LEU A 483 -7.66 -11.90 -15.10
N GLY A 484 -6.59 -11.41 -15.73
CA GLY A 484 -6.65 -10.28 -16.65
C GLY A 484 -5.28 -9.81 -17.12
N ILE A 485 -5.19 -8.54 -17.48
CA ILE A 485 -3.99 -7.95 -18.08
C ILE A 485 -3.19 -7.19 -17.00
N PRO A 486 -1.94 -7.59 -16.69
CA PRO A 486 -1.13 -7.06 -15.59
C PRO A 486 -0.48 -5.71 -15.94
N VAL A 487 -1.29 -4.71 -16.31
CA VAL A 487 -0.82 -3.35 -16.55
C VAL A 487 -0.56 -2.62 -15.22
N ASN A 488 0.50 -1.82 -15.17
CA ASN A 488 0.60 -0.79 -14.11
C ASN A 488 -0.10 0.50 -14.56
N TRP A 489 -0.24 1.46 -13.65
CA TRP A 489 -0.93 2.71 -13.93
C TRP A 489 -0.28 3.49 -15.08
N GLY A 490 1.06 3.56 -15.10
CA GLY A 490 1.81 4.28 -16.13
C GLY A 490 1.56 3.76 -17.55
N GLN A 491 1.24 2.47 -17.70
CA GLN A 491 0.97 1.83 -18.98
C GLN A 491 -0.41 2.14 -19.56
N ILE A 492 -1.35 2.64 -18.75
CA ILE A 492 -2.72 2.96 -19.15
C ILE A 492 -3.16 4.36 -18.73
N SER A 493 -2.21 5.23 -18.40
CA SER A 493 -2.44 6.54 -17.78
C SER A 493 -3.25 7.53 -18.61
N GLY A 494 -3.27 7.37 -19.94
CA GLY A 494 -4.10 8.18 -20.83
C GLY A 494 -5.55 7.71 -20.94
N ALA A 495 -5.88 6.53 -20.42
CA ALA A 495 -7.24 6.01 -20.41
C ALA A 495 -8.11 6.83 -19.42
N ARG A 496 -9.27 7.28 -19.89
CA ARG A 496 -10.23 8.03 -19.05
C ARG A 496 -11.44 7.20 -18.66
N VAL A 497 -11.70 6.15 -19.42
CA VAL A 497 -12.71 5.13 -19.14
C VAL A 497 -12.08 3.79 -19.48
N ILE A 498 -12.29 2.81 -18.60
CA ILE A 498 -11.78 1.44 -18.78
C ILE A 498 -12.98 0.50 -18.77
N VAL A 499 -13.01 -0.41 -19.73
CA VAL A 499 -14.01 -1.47 -19.86
C VAL A 499 -13.33 -2.81 -19.70
N GLU A 500 -13.86 -3.59 -18.76
CA GLU A 500 -13.52 -4.99 -18.53
C GLU A 500 -14.59 -5.87 -19.17
N ALA A 501 -14.27 -6.45 -20.33
CA ALA A 501 -15.11 -7.45 -20.98
C ALA A 501 -14.86 -8.83 -20.36
N VAL A 502 -15.93 -9.60 -20.23
CA VAL A 502 -15.94 -10.97 -19.68
C VAL A 502 -15.84 -12.01 -20.80
#